data_AF-A0A2N3B6J9-F1
#
_entry.id   AF-A0A2N3B6J9-F1
#
_cell.length_a   1.000
_cell.length_b   1.000
_cell.length_c   1.000
_cell.angle_alpha   90.00
_cell.angle_beta   90.00
_cell.angle_gamma   90.00
#
_symmetry.space_group_name_H-M   'P 1'
#
loop_
_entity.id
_entity.type
_entity.pdbx_description
1 polymer ?
#
loop_
_entity_poly.entity_id
_entity_poly.type
_entity_poly.pdbx_seq_one_letter_code
_entity_poly.pdbx_strand_id
1 'polypeptide(L)' 'HSFRVLDSEGAPRAGALRPAVLFGPTCDSMDRLPGEAMTPADVAEDDFFVFDGMGAYGSVTATQFNGYGGLRSVVVSQL' A
#
# COMPACT_ATOMS: atom_id res chain seq x y z
N HIS A 1 -5.21 9.02 -4.24
CA HIS A 1 -5.20 7.54 -4.22
C HIS A 1 -6.21 7.06 -3.18
N SER A 2 -7.03 6.04 -3.50
CA SER A 2 -7.92 5.42 -2.50
C SER A 2 -7.17 4.30 -1.80
N PHE A 3 -6.97 4.45 -0.49
CA PHE A 3 -6.38 3.42 0.36
C PHE A 3 -6.87 3.59 1.79
N ARG A 4 -6.69 2.55 2.59
CA ARG A 4 -6.88 2.58 4.04
C ARG A 4 -5.65 2.00 4.73
N VAL A 5 -5.42 2.41 5.98
CA VAL A 5 -4.34 1.87 6.82
C VAL A 5 -4.93 1.06 7.96
N LEU A 6 -4.45 -0.16 8.13
CA LEU A 6 -4.82 -1.08 9.20
C LEU A 6 -3.61 -1.31 10.11
N ASP A 7 -3.85 -1.49 11.40
CA ASP A 7 -2.81 -1.94 12.33
C ASP A 7 -2.47 -3.42 12.15
N SER A 8 -1.51 -3.90 12.94
CA SER A 8 -1.05 -5.29 12.95
C SER A 8 -2.17 -6.32 13.20
N GLU A 9 -3.23 -5.91 13.89
CA GLU A 9 -4.41 -6.72 14.20
C GLU A 9 -5.53 -6.58 13.15
N GLY A 10 -5.33 -5.71 12.15
CA GLY A 10 -6.28 -5.45 11.07
C GLY A 10 -7.35 -4.41 11.40
N ALA A 11 -7.25 -3.71 12.52
CA ALA A 11 -8.15 -2.61 12.86
C ALA A 11 -7.75 -1.32 12.13
N PRO A 12 -8.70 -0.48 11.68
CA PRO A 12 -8.37 0.76 11.00
C PRO A 12 -7.61 1.75 11.90
N ARG A 13 -6.53 2.35 11.39
CA ARG A 13 -5.89 3.52 12.00
C ARG A 13 -6.83 4.72 11.95
N ALA A 14 -6.83 5.53 13.01
CA ALA A 14 -7.83 6.59 13.23
C ALA A 14 -7.22 7.96 13.60
N GLY A 15 -5.89 8.08 13.56
CA GLY A 15 -5.20 9.34 13.76
C GLY A 15 -5.59 10.39 12.72
N ALA A 16 -5.46 11.66 13.11
CA ALA A 16 -5.74 12.78 12.22
C ALA A 16 -4.96 12.65 10.91
N LEU A 17 -5.62 12.89 9.77
CA LEU A 17 -4.97 12.78 8.47
C LEU A 17 -3.97 13.92 8.27
N ARG A 18 -2.77 13.57 7.82
CA ARG A 18 -1.71 14.52 7.44
C ARG A 18 -1.15 14.17 6.06
N PRO A 19 -0.65 15.15 5.29
CA PRO A 19 0.05 14.88 4.06
C PRO A 19 1.33 14.05 4.31
N ALA A 20 1.58 13.06 3.46
CA ALA A 20 2.79 12.24 3.46
C ALA A 20 3.16 11.78 2.04
N VAL A 21 4.45 11.62 1.78
CA VAL A 21 4.94 10.96 0.56
C VAL A 21 5.09 9.47 0.84
N LEU A 22 4.43 8.63 0.04
CA LEU A 22 4.49 7.18 0.16
C LEU A 22 5.53 6.62 -0.82
N PHE A 23 6.64 6.11 -0.29
CA PHE A 23 7.72 5.48 -1.06
C PHE A 23 7.50 3.98 -1.16
N GLY A 24 7.84 3.42 -2.32
CA GLY A 24 8.03 1.99 -2.50
C GLY A 24 9.38 1.53 -1.95
N PRO A 25 9.62 0.21 -1.95
CA PRO A 25 10.77 -0.38 -1.26
C PRO A 25 12.05 -0.43 -2.13
N THR A 26 12.01 0.04 -3.37
CA THR A 26 13.18 -0.03 -4.27
C THR A 26 14.19 1.08 -3.94
N CYS A 27 15.40 0.99 -4.52
CA CYS A 27 16.43 2.02 -4.34
C CYS A 27 16.28 3.21 -5.31
N ASP A 28 15.20 3.27 -6.09
CA ASP A 28 14.92 4.37 -7.02
C ASP A 28 14.26 5.54 -6.27
N SER A 29 14.82 6.74 -6.36
CA SER A 29 14.26 7.93 -5.70
C SER A 29 12.90 8.35 -6.27
N MET A 30 12.53 7.83 -7.43
CA MET A 30 11.23 8.02 -8.07
C MET A 30 10.22 6.94 -7.72
N ASP A 31 10.58 5.90 -6.97
CA ASP A 31 9.66 4.87 -6.49
C ASP A 31 8.79 5.42 -5.35
N ARG A 32 7.81 6.23 -5.73
CA ARG A 32 6.85 6.85 -4.83
C ARG A 32 5.52 7.06 -5.53
N LEU A 33 4.45 7.09 -4.75
CA LEU A 33 3.16 7.51 -5.29
C LEU A 33 3.20 8.99 -5.73
N PRO A 34 2.49 9.35 -6.81
CA PRO A 34 2.39 10.75 -7.23
C PRO A 34 1.71 11.61 -6.15
N GLY A 35 2.31 12.77 -5.86
CA GLY A 35 1.80 13.75 -4.92
C GLY A 35 1.99 13.38 -3.45
N GLU A 36 1.22 14.03 -2.58
CA GLU A 36 1.14 13.73 -1.15
C GLU A 36 -0.19 13.02 -0.85
N ALA A 37 -0.11 11.91 -0.13
CA ALA A 37 -1.25 11.13 0.33
C ALA A 37 -1.69 11.60 1.72
N MET A 38 -3.00 11.79 1.91
CA MET A 38 -3.57 12.04 3.23
C MET A 38 -3.53 10.73 4.03
N THR A 39 -2.66 10.67 5.03
CA THR A 39 -2.30 9.45 5.77
C THR A 39 -2.56 9.66 7.27
N PRO A 40 -3.10 8.68 8.02
CA PRO A 40 -3.28 8.81 9.46
C PRO A 40 -1.97 9.17 10.18
N ALA A 41 -2.02 10.08 11.15
CA ALA A 41 -0.83 10.53 11.87
C ALA A 41 -0.25 9.47 12.82
N ASP A 42 -1.04 8.45 13.15
CA ASP A 42 -0.72 7.33 14.03
C ASP A 42 -0.22 6.08 13.28
N VAL A 43 0.13 6.20 12.00
CA VAL A 43 0.79 5.11 11.26
C VAL A 43 2.10 4.72 11.94
N ALA A 44 2.29 3.42 12.10
CA ALA A 44 3.46 2.82 12.72
C ALA A 44 4.03 1.69 11.86
N GLU A 45 5.18 1.16 12.29
CA GLU A 45 5.70 -0.10 11.75
C GLU A 45 4.65 -1.22 11.93
N ASP A 46 4.74 -2.24 11.08
CA ASP A 46 3.80 -3.37 10.99
C ASP A 46 2.36 -3.04 10.57
N ASP A 47 2.06 -1.78 10.22
CA ASP A 47 0.79 -1.39 9.61
C ASP A 47 0.67 -1.86 8.15
N PHE A 48 -0.57 -2.13 7.74
CA PHE A 48 -0.91 -2.51 6.37
C PHE A 48 -1.58 -1.36 5.62
N PHE A 49 -0.96 -0.94 4.51
CA PHE A 49 -1.61 -0.09 3.52
C PHE A 49 -2.39 -0.96 2.54
N VAL A 50 -3.71 -0.78 2.49
CA VAL A 50 -4.60 -1.51 1.58
C VAL A 50 -5.05 -0.57 0.48
N PHE A 51 -4.53 -0.78 -0.73
CA PHE A 51 -4.88 -0.02 -1.92
C PHE A 51 -6.07 -0.66 -2.64
N ASP A 52 -7.09 0.14 -2.93
CA ASP A 52 -8.28 -0.31 -3.64
C ASP A 52 -8.02 -0.41 -5.15
N GLY A 53 -8.81 -1.23 -5.85
CA GLY A 53 -8.79 -1.27 -7.32
C GLY A 53 -7.58 -1.97 -7.96
N MET A 54 -6.75 -2.67 -7.18
CA MET A 54 -5.56 -3.39 -7.67
C MET A 54 -5.84 -4.70 -8.43
N GLY A 55 -7.10 -4.98 -8.79
CA GLY A 55 -7.52 -6.25 -9.40
C GLY A 55 -7.26 -6.38 -10.90
N ALA A 56 -7.11 -5.27 -11.62
CA ALA A 56 -6.86 -5.26 -13.06
C ALA A 56 -5.53 -4.55 -13.37
N TYR A 57 -4.80 -5.06 -14.37
CA TYR A 57 -3.55 -4.50 -14.88
C TYR A 57 -2.35 -4.41 -13.90
N GLY A 58 -2.55 -4.56 -12.59
CA GLY A 58 -1.47 -4.55 -11.60
C GLY A 58 -0.53 -5.74 -11.77
N SER A 59 -1.05 -6.98 -11.73
CA SER A 59 -0.21 -8.17 -11.77
C SER A 59 0.54 -8.38 -13.08
N VAL A 60 -0.08 -8.03 -14.20
CA VAL A 60 0.49 -8.22 -15.54
C VAL A 60 1.53 -7.16 -15.91
N THR A 61 1.57 -6.04 -15.18
CA THR A 61 2.57 -4.97 -15.40
C THR A 61 3.66 -4.97 -14.33
N ALA A 62 3.51 -5.76 -13.26
CA ALA A 62 4.53 -5.91 -12.24
C ALA A 62 5.79 -6.57 -12.81
N THR A 63 6.96 -6.05 -12.42
CA THR A 63 8.27 -6.58 -12.79
C THR A 63 9.05 -6.99 -11.54
N GLN A 64 10.16 -7.71 -11.73
CA GLN A 64 11.06 -8.09 -10.63
C GLN A 64 12.18 -7.07 -10.36
N PHE A 65 11.89 -5.79 -10.56
CA PHE A 65 12.86 -4.71 -10.36
C PHE A 65 13.38 -4.70 -8.92
N ASN A 66 14.71 -4.60 -8.73
CA ASN A 66 15.40 -4.71 -7.44
C ASN A 66 15.06 -5.97 -6.62
N GLY A 67 14.58 -7.05 -7.26
CA GLY A 67 14.18 -8.27 -6.57
C GLY A 67 12.82 -8.19 -5.85
N TYR A 68 12.08 -7.09 -6.02
CA TYR A 68 10.70 -6.95 -5.55
C TYR A 68 9.70 -7.50 -6.57
N GLY A 69 8.39 -7.37 -6.34
CA GLY A 69 7.35 -7.74 -7.32
C GLY A 69 6.90 -9.20 -7.28
N GLY A 70 7.32 -9.98 -6.30
CA GLY A 70 6.75 -11.30 -6.00
C GLY A 70 5.30 -11.17 -5.51
N LEU A 71 4.34 -11.15 -6.45
CA LEU A 71 2.93 -10.98 -6.13
C LEU A 71 2.31 -12.30 -5.67
N ARG A 72 1.70 -12.27 -4.48
CA ARG A 72 0.85 -13.34 -3.98
C ARG A 72 -0.62 -12.96 -4.19
N SER A 73 -1.36 -13.78 -4.94
CA SER A 73 -2.80 -13.67 -5.07
C SER A 73 -3.50 -14.72 -4.21
N VAL A 74 -4.58 -14.33 -3.55
CA VAL A 74 -5.43 -15.21 -2.74
C VAL A 74 -6.88 -14.91 -3.09
N VAL A 75 -7.68 -15.96 -3.28
CA VAL A 75 -9.13 -15.85 -3.49
C VAL A 75 -9.83 -16.06 -2.15
N VAL A 76 -10.68 -15.11 -1.78
CA VAL A 76 -11.56 -15.21 -0.60
C VAL A 76 -12.99 -15.30 -1.10
N SER A 77 -13.68 -16.39 -0.78
CA SER A 77 -15.09 -16.59 -1.09
C SER A 77 -15.89 -16.75 0.19
N GLN A 78 -17.09 -16.19 0.24
CA GLN A 78 -18.09 -16.53 1.24
C GLN A 78 -18.95 -17.67 0.67
N LEU A 79 -19.16 -18.72 1.47
CA LEU A 79 -20.07 -19.83 1.13
C LEU A 79 -21.53 -19.40 1.25
#